data_AF-A0A3C0QNS9-F1
#
_entry.id   AF-A0A3C0QNS9-F1
#
_cell.length_a   1.000
_cell.length_b   1.000
_cell.length_c   1.000
_cell.angle_alpha   90.00
_cell.angle_beta   90.00
_cell.angle_gamma   90.00
#
_symmetry.space_group_name_H-M   'P 1'
#
loop_
_entity.id
_entity.type
_entity.pdbx_description
1 polymer ?
#
loop_
_entity_poly.entity_id
_entity_poly.type
_entity_poly.pdbx_seq_one_letter_code
_entity_poly.pdbx_strand_id
1 'polypeptide(L)'
;MMKMLNKKQRVKGFTLTEMIVVIAIITVLTAILTPTMTTYFWKSRVKTANSNAKMVYNAAQSAVQRYVSIDRTAGEKSLFYDKSEIIISYSGESGSFTYSVTDGAGGSGDECVERVVNYVNRVVSNAEQQDWCIYVDKYIVKACVLADSAATSNVGYYSVGTIGVEKVNKIDGVGYGSNYANAHEALLKAKAASY
;
A
#
# COMPACT_ATOMS: atom_id res chain seq x y z
N MET A 1 -3.53 -45.92 66.03
CA MET A 1 -3.25 -46.10 64.59
C MET A 1 -4.39 -45.44 63.81
N MET A 2 -4.13 -44.34 63.09
CA MET A 2 -5.17 -43.51 62.45
C MET A 2 -5.25 -43.86 60.96
N LYS A 3 -6.39 -44.39 60.48
CA LYS A 3 -6.62 -44.64 59.05
C LYS A 3 -7.02 -43.32 58.37
N MET A 4 -6.14 -42.80 57.51
CA MET A 4 -6.49 -41.72 56.59
C MET A 4 -7.45 -42.25 55.51
N LEU A 5 -8.68 -41.74 55.50
CA LEU A 5 -9.66 -41.96 54.43
C LEU A 5 -9.31 -41.04 53.25
N ASN A 6 -8.76 -41.61 52.19
CA ASN A 6 -8.45 -40.91 50.96
C ASN A 6 -9.76 -40.57 50.20
N LYS A 7 -10.29 -39.37 50.43
CA LYS A 7 -11.50 -38.86 49.79
C LYS A 7 -11.19 -38.48 48.35
N LYS A 8 -11.34 -39.42 47.40
CA LYS A 8 -11.27 -39.12 45.95
C LYS A 8 -12.34 -38.07 45.62
N GLN A 9 -11.92 -36.82 45.42
CA GLN A 9 -12.81 -35.77 44.92
C GLN A 9 -13.21 -36.15 43.50
N ARG A 10 -14.51 -36.45 43.30
CA ARG A 10 -15.06 -36.62 41.96
C ARG A 10 -15.06 -35.25 41.29
N VAL A 11 -14.10 -35.01 40.41
CA VAL A 11 -14.16 -33.87 39.50
C VAL A 11 -15.40 -34.10 38.64
N LYS A 12 -16.39 -33.20 38.72
CA LYS A 12 -17.57 -33.26 37.84
C LYS A 12 -17.06 -33.03 36.42
N GLY A 13 -16.96 -34.11 35.65
CA GLY A 13 -16.61 -34.04 34.23
C GLY A 13 -17.75 -33.41 33.44
N PHE A 14 -17.39 -32.73 32.37
CA PHE A 14 -18.33 -32.16 31.41
C PHE A 14 -19.15 -33.28 30.76
N THR A 15 -20.47 -33.14 30.70
CA THR A 15 -21.33 -34.16 30.08
C THR A 15 -21.31 -34.01 28.56
N LEU A 16 -21.42 -35.11 27.80
CA LEU A 16 -21.48 -35.07 26.33
C LEU A 16 -22.63 -34.19 25.83
N THR A 17 -23.76 -34.23 26.55
CA THR A 17 -24.95 -33.43 26.22
C THR A 17 -24.68 -31.93 26.31
N GLU A 18 -23.93 -31.48 27.31
CA GLU A 18 -23.56 -30.07 27.42
C GLU A 18 -22.71 -29.62 26.22
N MET A 19 -21.88 -30.50 25.64
CA MET A 19 -21.06 -30.13 24.49
C MET A 19 -21.88 -30.08 23.20
N ILE A 20 -22.83 -31.00 23.02
CA ILE A 20 -23.69 -31.05 21.82
C ILE A 20 -24.57 -29.80 21.72
N VAL A 21 -25.14 -29.35 22.83
CA VAL A 21 -25.95 -28.12 22.84
C VAL A 21 -25.11 -26.89 22.48
N VAL A 22 -23.87 -26.83 22.97
CA VAL A 22 -22.96 -25.70 22.70
C VAL A 22 -22.56 -25.64 21.23
N ILE A 23 -22.16 -26.76 20.62
CA ILE A 23 -21.80 -26.77 19.18
C ILE A 23 -23.01 -26.44 18.30
N ALA A 24 -24.21 -26.86 18.68
CA ALA A 24 -25.44 -26.54 17.94
C ALA A 24 -25.67 -25.02 17.89
N ILE A 25 -25.55 -24.32 19.01
CA ILE A 25 -25.73 -22.86 19.04
C ILE A 25 -24.58 -22.14 18.32
N ILE A 26 -23.32 -22.58 18.50
CA ILE A 26 -22.16 -21.99 17.81
C ILE A 26 -22.33 -22.08 16.29
N THR A 27 -22.86 -23.19 15.76
CA THR A 27 -23.04 -23.35 14.30
C THR A 27 -24.02 -22.34 13.72
N VAL A 28 -25.16 -22.12 14.39
CA VAL A 28 -26.18 -21.16 13.95
C VAL A 28 -25.65 -19.73 14.01
N LEU A 29 -24.96 -19.34 15.09
CA LEU A 29 -24.36 -18.01 15.23
C LEU A 29 -23.27 -17.77 14.18
N THR A 30 -22.40 -18.76 13.97
CA THR A 30 -21.28 -18.67 13.03
C THR A 30 -21.76 -18.56 11.59
N ALA A 31 -22.87 -19.21 11.23
CA ALA A 31 -23.45 -19.14 9.89
C ALA A 31 -23.82 -17.71 9.46
N ILE A 32 -24.31 -16.88 10.38
CA ILE A 32 -24.72 -15.49 10.09
C ILE A 32 -23.52 -14.54 10.20
N LEU A 33 -22.63 -14.77 11.16
CA LEU A 33 -21.54 -13.86 11.49
C LEU A 33 -20.37 -13.89 10.49
N THR A 34 -19.98 -15.09 10.03
CA THR A 34 -18.77 -15.30 9.22
C THR A 34 -18.67 -14.41 7.97
N PRO A 35 -19.70 -14.27 7.10
CA PRO A 35 -19.54 -13.49 5.87
C PRO A 35 -19.32 -11.98 6.13
N THR A 36 -19.91 -11.46 7.20
CA THR A 36 -19.81 -10.03 7.52
C THR A 36 -18.42 -9.65 8.04
N MET A 37 -17.84 -10.45 8.94
CA MET A 37 -16.52 -10.24 9.52
C MET A 37 -15.41 -10.23 8.46
N THR A 38 -15.46 -11.16 7.50
CA THR A 38 -14.48 -11.23 6.40
C THR A 38 -14.40 -9.91 5.62
N THR A 39 -15.55 -9.33 5.28
CA THR A 39 -15.60 -8.07 4.52
C THR A 39 -15.04 -6.89 5.33
N TYR A 40 -15.26 -6.84 6.64
CA TYR A 40 -14.72 -5.79 7.50
C TYR A 40 -13.19 -5.87 7.63
N PHE A 41 -12.63 -7.06 7.75
CA PHE A 41 -11.17 -7.23 7.76
C PHE A 41 -10.52 -6.73 6.47
N TRP A 42 -11.11 -7.07 5.32
CA TRP A 42 -10.63 -6.59 4.04
C TRP A 42 -10.72 -5.07 3.88
N LYS A 43 -11.86 -4.47 4.24
CA LYS A 43 -12.05 -3.01 4.20
C LYS A 43 -11.08 -2.27 5.13
N SER A 44 -10.82 -2.82 6.32
CA SER A 44 -9.85 -2.26 7.27
C SER A 44 -8.44 -2.25 6.68
N ARG A 45 -8.02 -3.36 6.07
CA ARG A 45 -6.70 -3.45 5.41
C ARG A 45 -6.55 -2.45 4.26
N VAL A 46 -7.56 -2.31 3.41
CA VAL A 46 -7.55 -1.33 2.31
C VAL A 46 -7.50 0.10 2.84
N LYS A 47 -8.28 0.41 3.87
CA LYS A 47 -8.25 1.74 4.50
C LYS A 47 -6.85 2.07 5.05
N THR A 48 -6.20 1.11 5.68
CA THR A 48 -4.82 1.25 6.16
C THR A 48 -3.84 1.44 5.00
N ALA A 49 -3.94 0.62 3.95
CA ALA A 49 -3.08 0.72 2.78
C ALA A 49 -3.23 2.08 2.06
N ASN A 50 -4.45 2.59 1.89
CA ASN A 50 -4.71 3.91 1.32
C ASN A 50 -4.19 5.05 2.21
N SER A 51 -4.29 4.89 3.53
CA SER A 51 -3.69 5.84 4.48
C SER A 51 -2.17 5.87 4.34
N ASN A 52 -1.53 4.71 4.17
CA ASN A 52 -0.09 4.61 3.94
C ASN A 52 0.31 5.25 2.60
N ALA A 53 -0.41 4.95 1.52
CA ALA A 53 -0.20 5.59 0.21
C ALA A 53 -0.33 7.13 0.28
N LYS A 54 -1.28 7.64 1.08
CA LYS A 54 -1.41 9.09 1.33
C LYS A 54 -0.21 9.68 2.06
N MET A 55 0.38 8.94 3.01
CA MET A 55 1.61 9.38 3.67
C MET A 55 2.77 9.50 2.68
N VAL A 56 2.96 8.49 1.82
CA VAL A 56 3.97 8.50 0.74
C VAL A 56 3.73 9.67 -0.21
N TYR A 57 2.49 9.86 -0.65
CA TYR A 57 2.11 10.99 -1.51
C TYR A 57 2.52 12.32 -0.91
N ASN A 58 2.18 12.58 0.36
CA ASN A 58 2.49 13.85 1.02
C ASN A 58 4.01 14.05 1.19
N ALA A 59 4.75 12.98 1.50
CA ALA A 59 6.20 13.02 1.59
C ALA A 59 6.83 13.33 0.22
N ALA A 60 6.38 12.63 -0.82
CA ALA A 60 6.82 12.85 -2.20
C ALA A 60 6.51 14.27 -2.68
N GLN A 61 5.29 14.77 -2.44
CA GLN A 61 4.90 16.13 -2.79
C GLN A 61 5.81 17.16 -2.12
N SER A 62 6.13 16.95 -0.84
CA SER A 62 7.03 17.82 -0.09
C SER A 62 8.46 17.78 -0.63
N ALA A 63 8.94 16.61 -1.05
CA ALA A 63 10.28 16.45 -1.62
C ALA A 63 10.38 17.11 -3.01
N VAL A 64 9.41 16.84 -3.89
CA VAL A 64 9.36 17.37 -5.25
C VAL A 64 9.20 18.88 -5.24
N GLN A 65 8.37 19.44 -4.35
CA GLN A 65 8.16 20.90 -4.25
C GLN A 65 9.43 21.68 -3.90
N ARG A 66 10.42 21.07 -3.24
CA ARG A 66 11.71 21.72 -2.96
C ARG A 66 12.47 22.07 -4.25
N TYR A 67 12.28 21.30 -5.32
CA TYR A 67 12.95 21.57 -6.59
C TYR A 67 12.39 22.79 -7.32
N VAL A 68 11.16 23.25 -7.00
CA VAL A 68 10.58 24.46 -7.59
C VAL A 68 11.45 25.69 -7.33
N SER A 69 11.95 25.86 -6.11
CA SER A 69 12.79 27.00 -5.73
C SER A 69 14.23 26.84 -6.21
N ILE A 70 14.76 25.62 -6.16
CA ILE A 70 16.11 25.28 -6.62
C ILE A 70 16.23 25.56 -8.12
N ASP A 71 15.32 25.03 -8.94
CA ASP A 71 15.37 25.16 -10.40
C ASP A 71 15.11 26.60 -10.88
N ARG A 72 14.48 27.44 -10.07
CA ARG A 72 14.34 28.88 -10.37
C ARG A 72 15.65 29.65 -10.21
N THR A 73 16.57 29.12 -9.41
CA THR A 73 17.81 29.80 -9.00
C THR A 73 19.06 29.16 -9.60
N ALA A 74 19.01 27.85 -9.90
CA ALA A 74 20.13 27.09 -10.45
C ALA A 74 20.27 27.26 -11.97
N GLY A 75 21.53 27.15 -12.43
CA GLY A 75 21.87 27.10 -13.86
C GLY A 75 21.57 25.73 -14.49
N GLU A 76 21.64 24.67 -13.69
CA GLU A 76 21.24 23.31 -14.09
C GLU A 76 19.83 23.01 -13.59
N LYS A 77 19.01 22.43 -14.45
CA LYS A 77 17.60 22.14 -14.19
C LYS A 77 17.44 20.71 -13.70
N SER A 78 16.58 20.50 -12.70
CA SER A 78 16.23 19.15 -12.26
C SER A 78 15.42 18.40 -13.33
N LEU A 79 15.38 17.08 -13.19
CA LEU A 79 14.52 16.21 -14.02
C LEU A 79 13.06 16.67 -14.03
N PHE A 80 12.58 17.24 -12.91
CA PHE A 80 11.20 17.75 -12.73
C PHE A 80 10.92 19.04 -13.51
N TYR A 81 11.94 19.80 -13.88
CA TYR A 81 11.78 20.99 -14.71
C TYR A 81 11.65 20.62 -16.20
N ASP A 82 12.55 19.74 -16.66
CA ASP A 82 12.69 19.40 -18.08
C ASP A 82 11.60 18.44 -18.57
N LYS A 83 11.12 17.55 -17.70
CA LYS A 83 10.15 16.51 -18.06
C LYS A 83 8.79 16.80 -17.45
N SER A 84 7.75 16.71 -18.28
CA SER A 84 6.38 16.94 -17.85
C SER A 84 5.83 15.80 -17.00
N GLU A 85 6.34 14.59 -17.12
CA GLU A 85 5.72 13.41 -16.53
C GLU A 85 6.76 12.36 -16.21
N ILE A 86 6.83 12.00 -14.93
CA ILE A 86 7.85 11.12 -14.36
C ILE A 86 7.13 10.11 -13.47
N ILE A 87 7.44 8.83 -13.64
CA ILE A 87 7.08 7.80 -12.67
C ILE A 87 8.34 7.41 -11.92
N ILE A 88 8.34 7.55 -10.60
CA ILE A 88 9.43 7.09 -9.73
C ILE A 88 8.93 5.86 -8.99
N SER A 89 9.71 4.78 -9.03
CA SER A 89 9.38 3.50 -8.40
C SER A 89 10.51 3.08 -7.48
N TYR A 90 10.16 2.56 -6.32
CA TYR A 90 11.08 2.01 -5.33
C TYR A 90 10.65 0.60 -4.95
N SER A 91 11.62 -0.31 -4.86
CA SER A 91 11.45 -1.65 -4.33
C SER A 91 12.15 -1.76 -3.00
N GLY A 92 11.38 -2.03 -1.94
CA GLY A 92 11.92 -2.29 -0.60
C GLY A 92 12.76 -3.56 -0.58
N GLU A 93 12.28 -4.61 -1.25
CA GLU A 93 12.94 -5.92 -1.30
C GLU A 93 14.37 -5.84 -1.88
N SER A 94 14.56 -5.06 -2.94
CA SER A 94 15.87 -4.86 -3.57
C SER A 94 16.62 -3.64 -3.05
N GLY A 95 16.00 -2.80 -2.23
CA GLY A 95 16.52 -1.48 -1.84
C GLY A 95 16.82 -0.56 -3.02
N SER A 96 16.16 -0.77 -4.17
CA SER A 96 16.50 -0.14 -5.44
C SER A 96 15.40 0.81 -5.89
N PHE A 97 15.77 1.84 -6.66
CA PHE A 97 14.82 2.74 -7.30
C PHE A 97 15.04 2.82 -8.80
N THR A 98 13.97 3.11 -9.51
CA THR A 98 13.96 3.37 -10.95
C THR A 98 13.04 4.54 -11.23
N TYR A 99 13.25 5.21 -12.35
CA TYR A 99 12.30 6.18 -12.87
C TYR A 99 12.03 5.93 -14.34
N SER A 100 10.93 6.49 -14.84
CA SER A 100 10.62 6.58 -16.26
C SER A 100 10.11 7.97 -16.59
N VAL A 101 10.47 8.49 -17.77
CA VAL A 101 10.05 9.79 -18.29
C VAL A 101 9.20 9.58 -19.54
N THR A 102 8.38 10.53 -19.93
CA THR A 102 7.45 10.31 -21.06
C THR A 102 8.10 10.29 -22.44
N ASP A 103 9.32 10.81 -22.58
CA ASP A 103 10.04 10.89 -23.86
C ASP A 103 11.23 9.91 -23.98
N GLY A 104 11.32 8.88 -23.13
CA GLY A 104 12.39 7.88 -23.22
C GLY A 104 12.40 6.84 -22.10
N ALA A 105 13.39 5.95 -22.14
CA ALA A 105 13.70 5.08 -21.01
C ALA A 105 14.24 5.95 -19.86
N GLY A 106 13.71 5.76 -18.65
CA GLY A 106 14.37 6.32 -17.48
C GLY A 106 15.49 5.43 -16.98
N GLY A 107 16.01 5.71 -15.79
CA GLY A 107 17.17 5.03 -15.23
C GLY A 107 17.07 4.83 -13.72
N SER A 108 18.20 4.54 -13.09
CA SER A 108 18.31 4.24 -11.65
C SER A 108 19.38 5.06 -10.92
N GLY A 109 19.85 6.16 -11.52
CA GLY A 109 20.99 6.95 -11.01
C GLY A 109 20.84 8.46 -11.14
N ASP A 110 19.60 8.98 -11.17
CA ASP A 110 19.36 10.42 -11.15
C ASP A 110 19.38 10.95 -9.71
N GLU A 111 20.23 11.93 -9.42
CA GLU A 111 20.39 12.47 -8.06
C GLU A 111 19.11 13.13 -7.53
N CYS A 112 18.30 13.74 -8.40
CA CYS A 112 17.07 14.40 -7.99
C CYS A 112 16.05 13.36 -7.53
N VAL A 113 15.90 12.30 -8.32
CA VAL A 113 15.05 11.14 -7.99
C VAL A 113 15.55 10.46 -6.73
N GLU A 114 16.84 10.20 -6.59
CA GLU A 114 17.41 9.55 -5.41
C GLU A 114 17.14 10.36 -4.13
N ARG A 115 17.30 11.68 -4.16
CA ARG A 115 16.96 12.55 -3.03
C ARG A 115 15.48 12.48 -2.66
N VAL A 116 14.58 12.39 -3.65
CA VAL A 116 13.14 12.20 -3.40
C VAL A 116 12.88 10.84 -2.76
N VAL A 117 13.44 9.76 -3.31
CA VAL A 117 13.34 8.40 -2.78
C VAL A 117 13.83 8.33 -1.34
N ASN A 118 15.01 8.87 -1.06
CA ASN A 118 15.58 8.90 0.29
C ASN A 118 14.73 9.72 1.27
N TYR A 119 14.13 10.83 0.83
CA TYR A 119 13.22 11.58 1.68
C TYR A 119 11.94 10.80 1.98
N VAL A 120 11.35 10.18 0.96
CA VAL A 120 10.14 9.36 1.10
C VAL A 120 10.41 8.17 2.04
N ASN A 121 11.48 7.42 1.81
CA ASN A 121 11.84 6.23 2.60
C ASN A 121 12.13 6.55 4.07
N ARG A 122 12.51 7.79 4.41
CA ARG A 122 12.63 8.24 5.81
C ARG A 122 11.28 8.48 6.49
N VAL A 123 10.22 8.72 5.72
CA VAL A 123 8.86 8.95 6.22
C VAL A 123 8.06 7.64 6.23
N VAL A 124 8.34 6.73 5.29
CA VAL A 124 7.69 5.42 5.21
C VAL A 124 8.21 4.49 6.31
N SER A 125 7.30 3.88 7.07
CA SER A 125 7.65 2.85 8.05
C SER A 125 7.86 1.51 7.33
N ASN A 126 8.91 0.76 7.66
CA ASN A 126 9.26 -0.51 7.02
C ASN A 126 9.53 -0.39 5.50
N ALA A 127 10.24 0.67 5.09
CA ALA A 127 10.62 0.87 3.68
C ALA A 127 11.31 -0.35 3.05
N GLU A 128 12.06 -1.14 3.82
CA GLU A 128 12.75 -2.36 3.38
C GLU A 128 11.80 -3.49 2.93
N GLN A 129 10.51 -3.39 3.23
CA GLN A 129 9.50 -4.36 2.82
C GLN A 129 8.48 -3.77 1.86
N GLN A 130 8.39 -2.44 1.77
CA GLN A 130 7.33 -1.76 1.01
C GLN A 130 7.81 -1.29 -0.35
N ASP A 131 7.00 -1.60 -1.36
CA ASP A 131 7.21 -1.11 -2.71
C ASP A 131 6.26 0.04 -2.97
N TRP A 132 6.73 1.11 -3.60
CA TRP A 132 5.88 2.25 -3.90
C TRP A 132 6.25 2.86 -5.24
N CYS A 133 5.26 3.46 -5.89
CA CYS A 133 5.48 4.27 -7.06
C CYS A 133 4.64 5.55 -7.01
N ILE A 134 5.24 6.63 -7.50
CA ILE A 134 4.62 7.95 -7.57
C ILE A 134 4.63 8.43 -9.01
N TYR A 135 3.55 9.06 -9.42
CA TYR A 135 3.44 9.77 -10.69
C TYR A 135 3.52 11.26 -10.41
N VAL A 136 4.50 11.89 -11.04
CA VAL A 136 4.83 13.30 -10.87
C VAL A 136 4.69 14.01 -12.21
N ASP A 137 3.91 15.09 -12.23
CA ASP A 137 3.82 16.02 -13.35
C ASP A 137 4.57 17.29 -12.97
N LYS A 138 5.77 17.44 -13.53
CA LYS A 138 6.77 18.44 -13.13
C LYS A 138 7.00 18.45 -11.62
N TYR A 139 6.45 19.44 -10.92
CA TYR A 139 6.60 19.65 -9.47
C TYR A 139 5.42 19.17 -8.64
N ILE A 140 4.46 18.49 -9.27
CA ILE A 140 3.18 18.12 -8.66
C ILE A 140 3.05 16.62 -8.72
N VAL A 141 3.03 15.96 -7.56
CA VAL A 141 2.64 14.56 -7.45
C VAL A 141 1.15 14.47 -7.75
N LYS A 142 0.78 13.58 -8.66
CA LYS A 142 -0.59 13.37 -9.12
C LYS A 142 -1.20 12.14 -8.46
N ALA A 143 -0.43 11.07 -8.38
CA ALA A 143 -0.87 9.81 -7.80
C ALA A 143 0.28 9.07 -7.10
N CYS A 144 -0.07 8.22 -6.15
CA CYS A 144 0.83 7.32 -5.44
C CYS A 144 0.17 5.96 -5.28
N VAL A 145 0.98 4.92 -5.41
CA VAL A 145 0.65 3.52 -5.13
C VAL A 145 1.67 3.00 -4.13
N LEU A 146 1.21 2.22 -3.16
CA LEU A 146 2.05 1.52 -2.20
C LEU A 146 1.60 0.07 -2.07
N ALA A 147 2.54 -0.86 -1.98
CA ALA A 147 2.32 -2.26 -1.67
C ALA A 147 3.14 -2.66 -0.45
N ASP A 148 2.56 -3.52 0.40
CA ASP A 148 3.23 -4.01 1.61
C ASP A 148 4.45 -4.91 1.30
N SER A 149 4.58 -5.40 0.06
CA SER A 149 5.71 -6.18 -0.50
C SER A 149 5.48 -6.45 -2.00
N ALA A 150 6.56 -6.66 -2.76
CA ALA A 150 6.57 -7.00 -4.19
C ALA A 150 5.63 -8.15 -4.58
N ALA A 151 5.42 -9.10 -3.65
CA ALA A 151 4.60 -10.29 -3.86
C ALA A 151 3.18 -10.18 -3.27
N THR A 152 2.81 -9.06 -2.65
CA THR A 152 1.54 -8.96 -1.90
C THR A 152 0.38 -8.38 -2.70
N SER A 153 -0.83 -8.83 -2.32
CA SER A 153 -2.13 -8.40 -2.83
C SER A 153 -2.70 -7.15 -2.14
N ASN A 154 -2.04 -6.65 -1.09
CA ASN A 154 -2.45 -5.44 -0.39
C ASN A 154 -1.78 -4.23 -1.03
N VAL A 155 -2.55 -3.53 -1.87
CA VAL A 155 -2.10 -2.31 -2.53
C VAL A 155 -2.98 -1.15 -2.08
N GLY A 156 -2.34 -0.06 -1.69
CA GLY A 156 -2.96 1.22 -1.38
C GLY A 156 -2.78 2.20 -2.52
N TYR A 157 -3.77 3.07 -2.72
CA TYR A 157 -3.75 4.11 -3.75
C TYR A 157 -4.18 5.46 -3.17
N TYR A 158 -3.55 6.54 -3.65
CA TYR A 158 -3.95 7.91 -3.34
C TYR A 158 -3.66 8.88 -4.49
N SER A 159 -4.61 9.78 -4.79
CA SER A 159 -4.45 10.84 -5.79
C SER A 159 -5.23 12.11 -5.43
N VAL A 160 -4.82 13.26 -5.96
CA VAL A 160 -5.47 14.56 -5.75
C VAL A 160 -5.87 15.19 -7.09
N GLY A 161 -7.13 15.62 -7.19
CA GLY A 161 -7.71 16.28 -8.36
C GLY A 161 -8.38 15.32 -9.36
N THR A 162 -9.11 15.89 -10.32
CA THR A 162 -9.73 15.17 -11.45
C THR A 162 -8.66 14.77 -12.46
N ILE A 163 -7.70 13.93 -12.05
CA ILE A 163 -6.79 13.27 -12.99
C ILE A 163 -7.66 12.28 -13.75
N GLY A 164 -8.16 12.65 -14.94
CA GLY A 164 -8.86 11.79 -15.90
C GLY A 164 -9.47 10.55 -15.26
N VAL A 165 -10.39 10.78 -14.31
CA VAL A 165 -10.68 9.82 -13.24
C VAL A 165 -11.20 8.52 -13.84
N GLU A 166 -11.79 8.58 -15.05
CA GLU A 166 -12.24 7.43 -15.83
C GLU A 166 -11.20 6.33 -16.10
N LYS A 167 -9.89 6.63 -16.09
CA LYS A 167 -8.84 5.62 -16.40
C LYS A 167 -8.10 5.08 -15.18
N VAL A 168 -8.14 5.82 -14.06
CA VAL A 168 -7.83 5.29 -12.71
C VAL A 168 -9.06 4.59 -12.11
N ASN A 169 -10.28 4.89 -12.59
CA ASN A 169 -11.54 4.25 -12.18
C ASN A 169 -11.67 2.76 -12.57
N LYS A 170 -10.67 2.17 -13.24
CA LYS A 170 -10.51 0.70 -13.29
C LYS A 170 -9.68 0.13 -12.14
N ILE A 171 -9.16 0.97 -11.25
CA ILE A 171 -8.50 0.58 -10.00
C ILE A 171 -9.51 0.45 -8.86
N ASP A 172 -10.74 0.98 -9.00
CA ASP A 172 -11.91 0.48 -8.26
C ASP A 172 -12.23 -1.00 -8.58
N GLY A 173 -11.62 -1.53 -9.65
CA GLY A 173 -11.64 -2.93 -10.08
C GLY A 173 -10.34 -3.69 -9.79
N VAL A 174 -9.38 -3.10 -9.06
CA VAL A 174 -8.36 -3.86 -8.34
C VAL A 174 -9.08 -4.51 -7.15
N GLY A 175 -9.87 -5.54 -7.47
CA GLY A 175 -10.39 -6.47 -6.49
C GLY A 175 -9.25 -6.93 -5.61
N TYR A 176 -9.53 -7.03 -4.32
CA TYR A 176 -8.68 -7.63 -3.28
C TYR A 176 -7.75 -8.72 -3.86
N GLY A 177 -6.52 -8.39 -4.30
CA GLY A 177 -5.76 -9.35 -5.13
C GLY A 177 -4.85 -8.84 -6.26
N SER A 178 -4.69 -7.54 -6.52
CA SER A 178 -3.91 -7.10 -7.70
C SER A 178 -2.48 -6.70 -7.32
N ASN A 179 -1.50 -7.45 -7.83
CA ASN A 179 -0.07 -7.27 -7.57
C ASN A 179 0.44 -5.85 -7.87
N TYR A 180 1.51 -5.41 -7.19
CA TYR A 180 2.24 -4.15 -7.44
C TYR A 180 2.52 -3.91 -8.94
N ALA A 181 2.89 -4.96 -9.67
CA ALA A 181 3.11 -4.91 -11.12
C ALA A 181 1.90 -4.37 -11.90
N ASN A 182 0.67 -4.73 -11.52
CA ASN A 182 -0.55 -4.26 -12.17
C ASN A 182 -0.86 -2.81 -11.84
N ALA A 183 -0.49 -2.33 -10.65
CA ALA A 183 -0.69 -0.95 -10.23
C ALA A 183 0.37 -0.01 -10.85
N HIS A 184 1.62 -0.47 -10.97
CA HIS A 184 2.66 0.15 -11.77
C HIS A 184 2.25 0.22 -13.26
N GLU A 185 1.71 -0.87 -13.80
CA GLU A 185 1.18 -0.91 -15.17
C GLU A 185 -0.07 -0.01 -15.34
N ALA A 186 -0.90 0.14 -14.31
CA ALA A 186 -2.03 1.07 -14.33
C ALA A 186 -1.59 2.54 -14.34
N LEU A 187 -0.53 2.89 -13.61
CA LEU A 187 0.09 4.22 -13.68
C LEU A 187 0.79 4.47 -15.03
N LEU A 188 1.47 3.46 -15.59
CA LEU A 188 2.01 3.51 -16.95
C LEU A 188 0.92 3.62 -18.03
N LYS A 189 -0.22 2.95 -17.86
CA LYS A 189 -1.39 3.07 -18.74
C LYS A 189 -2.09 4.42 -18.59
N ALA A 190 -2.14 4.99 -17.38
CA ALA A 190 -2.61 6.36 -17.16
C ALA A 190 -1.72 7.38 -17.88
N LYS A 191 -0.39 7.18 -17.88
CA LYS A 191 0.59 7.96 -18.65
C LYS A 191 0.37 7.87 -20.17
N ALA A 192 0.18 6.66 -20.71
CA ALA A 192 -0.05 6.47 -22.16
C ALA A 192 -1.39 7.06 -22.65
N ALA A 193 -2.31 7.33 -21.74
CA ALA A 193 -3.68 7.74 -22.01
C ALA A 193 -3.92 9.25 -21.90
N SER A 194 -2.90 10.03 -21.50
CA SER A 194 -2.88 11.50 -21.47
C SER A 194 -2.49 12.13 -22.83
N TYR A 195 -2.38 11.30 -23.87
CA TYR A 195 -2.12 11.66 -25.26
C TYR A 195 -3.39 11.60 -26.11
#